data_AF-A0A359LTJ7-F1
#
_entry.id   AF-A0A359LTJ7-F1
#
_cell.length_a   1.000
_cell.length_b   1.000
_cell.length_c   1.000
_cell.angle_alpha   90.00
_cell.angle_beta   90.00
_cell.angle_gamma   90.00
#
_symmetry.space_group_name_H-M   'P 1'
#
loop_
_entity.id
_entity.type
_entity.pdbx_description
1 polymer ?
#
loop_
_entity_poly.entity_id
_entity_poly.type
_entity_poly.pdbx_seq_one_letter_code
_entity_poly.pdbx_strand_id
1 'polypeptide(L)'
;MKVKSTSGRIAPLLLALFLGVSLGVGLFTFGYAQGSSYLTDDPAACGNCHVMRENVESWQKSSHRKAAVCNDCHTPPGMIPKYSTKALNGVFHSWAFTTAH
;
A
#
# COMPACT_ATOMS: atom_id res chain seq x y z
N MET A 1 23.68 -45.94 20.82
CA MET A 1 22.90 -45.27 19.75
C MET A 1 23.20 -43.78 19.80
N LYS A 2 23.76 -43.17 18.74
CA LYS A 2 24.01 -41.71 18.67
C LYS A 2 22.76 -41.02 18.12
N VAL A 3 22.02 -40.31 18.96
CA VAL A 3 20.93 -39.43 18.52
C VAL A 3 21.57 -38.22 17.82
N LYS A 4 21.43 -38.10 16.50
CA LYS A 4 21.84 -36.89 15.77
C LYS A 4 20.91 -35.74 16.18
N SER A 5 21.47 -34.67 16.73
CA SER A 5 20.72 -33.46 17.08
C SER A 5 19.99 -32.93 15.84
N THR A 6 18.66 -32.96 15.86
CA THR A 6 17.76 -32.46 14.81
C THR A 6 17.63 -30.93 14.81
N SER A 7 18.18 -30.26 15.83
CA SER A 7 18.05 -28.81 16.06
C SER A 7 18.49 -27.96 14.86
N GLY A 8 19.56 -28.36 14.15
CA GLY A 8 20.07 -27.62 12.99
C GLY A 8 19.15 -27.60 11.76
N ARG A 9 18.15 -28.49 11.68
CA ARG A 9 17.18 -28.54 10.57
C ARG A 9 15.87 -27.82 10.88
N ILE A 10 15.56 -27.60 12.16
CA ILE A 10 14.28 -27.00 12.58
C ILE A 10 14.31 -25.48 12.38
N ALA A 11 15.41 -24.81 12.75
CA ALA A 11 15.58 -23.37 12.55
C ALA A 11 15.34 -22.89 11.11
N PRO A 12 15.96 -23.48 10.06
CA PRO A 12 15.71 -23.05 8.68
C PRO A 12 14.28 -23.36 8.21
N LEU A 13 13.65 -24.43 8.69
CA LEU A 13 12.26 -24.74 8.37
C LEU A 13 11.29 -23.73 8.99
N LEU A 14 11.50 -23.33 10.23
CA LEU A 14 10.71 -22.29 10.88
C LEU A 14 10.87 -20.93 10.19
N LEU A 15 12.09 -20.59 9.79
CA LEU A 15 12.34 -19.37 9.03
C LEU A 15 11.64 -19.40 7.66
N ALA A 16 11.73 -20.53 6.94
CA ALA A 16 11.06 -20.69 5.66
C ALA A 16 9.54 -20.61 5.79
N LEU A 17 8.97 -21.21 6.83
CA LEU A 17 7.54 -21.14 7.12
C LEU A 17 7.11 -19.71 7.42
N PHE A 18 7.85 -18.99 8.28
CA PHE A 18 7.56 -17.59 8.60
C PHE A 18 7.59 -16.71 7.35
N LEU A 19 8.67 -16.77 6.57
CA LEU A 19 8.80 -15.99 5.34
C LEU A 19 7.72 -16.34 4.33
N GLY A 20 7.39 -17.62 4.18
CA GLY A 20 6.34 -18.09 3.27
C GLY A 20 4.96 -17.57 3.65
N VAL A 21 4.61 -17.64 4.94
CA VAL A 21 3.34 -17.09 5.44
C VAL A 21 3.30 -15.58 5.29
N SER A 22 4.36 -14.86 5.69
CA SER A 22 4.42 -13.40 5.55
C SER A 22 4.31 -12.96 4.09
N LEU A 23 5.00 -13.64 3.18
CA LEU A 23 4.91 -13.34 1.74
C LEU A 23 3.51 -13.67 1.19
N GLY A 24 2.94 -14.82 1.56
CA GLY A 24 1.61 -15.22 1.11
C GLY A 24 0.52 -14.25 1.56
N VAL A 25 0.52 -13.88 2.84
CA VAL A 25 -0.40 -12.87 3.39
C VAL A 25 -0.14 -11.51 2.73
N GLY A 26 1.12 -11.09 2.61
CA GLY A 26 1.48 -9.81 1.99
C GLY A 26 0.99 -9.69 0.54
N LEU A 27 1.21 -10.73 -0.29
CA LEU A 27 0.76 -10.74 -1.68
C LEU A 27 -0.75 -10.81 -1.79
N PHE A 28 -1.42 -11.62 -0.96
CA PHE A 28 -2.87 -11.68 -0.92
C PHE A 28 -3.48 -10.32 -0.56
N THR A 29 -2.99 -9.69 0.52
CA THR A 29 -3.44 -8.37 0.95
C THR A 29 -3.16 -7.31 -0.12
N PHE A 30 -1.97 -7.32 -0.73
CA PHE A 30 -1.64 -6.39 -1.81
C PHE A 30 -2.59 -6.52 -3.00
N GLY A 31 -2.92 -7.74 -3.42
CA GLY A 31 -3.90 -7.98 -4.49
C GLY A 31 -5.31 -7.57 -4.11
N TYR A 32 -5.78 -8.01 -2.94
CA TYR A 32 -7.12 -7.71 -2.42
C TYR A 32 -7.36 -6.20 -2.26
N ALA A 33 -6.36 -5.47 -1.78
CA ALA A 33 -6.41 -4.02 -1.60
C ALA A 33 -6.12 -3.21 -2.87
N GLN A 34 -6.01 -3.86 -4.04
CA GLN A 34 -5.65 -3.20 -5.31
C GLN A 34 -4.34 -2.39 -5.22
N GLY A 35 -3.32 -2.93 -4.54
CA GLY A 35 -2.07 -2.23 -4.22
C GLY A 35 -1.34 -1.63 -5.42
N SER A 36 -1.42 -2.27 -6.59
CA SER A 36 -0.82 -1.75 -7.83
C SER A 36 -1.45 -0.45 -8.32
N SER A 37 -2.74 -0.21 -8.03
CA SER A 37 -3.43 1.03 -8.41
C SER A 37 -2.76 2.27 -7.81
N TYR A 38 -2.19 2.15 -6.61
CA TYR A 38 -1.48 3.22 -5.92
C TYR A 38 -0.15 3.61 -6.59
N LEU A 39 0.36 2.80 -7.52
CA LEU A 39 1.56 3.13 -8.32
C LEU A 39 1.23 4.05 -9.52
N THR A 40 -0.06 4.31 -9.76
CA THR A 40 -0.56 5.11 -10.89
C THR A 40 -1.08 6.47 -10.41
N ASP A 41 -1.60 7.27 -11.36
CA ASP A 41 -2.30 8.54 -11.10
C ASP A 41 -3.81 8.46 -11.29
N ASP A 42 -4.38 7.26 -11.42
CA ASP A 42 -5.83 7.10 -11.54
C ASP A 42 -6.53 7.63 -10.27
N PRO A 43 -7.41 8.65 -10.39
CA PRO A 43 -8.19 9.17 -9.26
C PRO A 43 -9.05 8.10 -8.56
N ALA A 44 -9.41 7.02 -9.26
CA ALA A 44 -10.13 5.89 -8.65
C ALA A 44 -9.31 5.22 -7.54
N ALA A 45 -7.98 5.22 -7.63
CA ALA A 45 -7.11 4.68 -6.59
C ALA A 45 -7.24 5.45 -5.26
N CYS A 46 -7.48 6.76 -5.31
CA CYS A 46 -7.77 7.57 -4.12
C CYS A 46 -9.13 7.18 -3.52
N GLY A 47 -10.10 6.80 -4.35
CA GLY A 47 -11.44 6.38 -3.94
C GLY A 47 -11.53 4.96 -3.36
N ASN A 48 -10.44 4.18 -3.36
CA ASN A 48 -10.40 2.84 -2.74
C ASN A 48 -10.63 2.89 -1.23
N CYS A 49 -10.36 4.03 -0.58
CA CYS A 49 -10.66 4.25 0.83
C CYS A 49 -11.95 5.04 0.97
N HIS A 50 -12.90 4.54 1.78
CA HIS A 50 -14.21 5.17 1.97
C HIS A 50 -14.12 6.63 2.46
N VAL A 51 -13.13 6.96 3.32
CA VAL A 51 -12.87 8.33 3.80
C VAL A 51 -12.51 9.31 2.67
N MET A 52 -12.04 8.82 1.53
CA MET A 52 -11.68 9.64 0.37
C MET A 52 -12.79 9.81 -0.66
N ARG A 53 -13.94 9.16 -0.49
CA ARG A 53 -15.04 9.21 -1.47
C ARG A 53 -15.53 10.64 -1.72
N GLU A 54 -15.79 11.41 -0.66
CA GLU A 54 -16.29 12.78 -0.80
C GLU A 54 -15.30 13.68 -1.54
N ASN A 55 -14.00 13.49 -1.32
CA ASN A 55 -12.95 14.23 -2.01
C ASN A 55 -12.92 13.90 -3.51
N VAL A 56 -13.03 12.61 -3.86
CA VAL A 56 -13.10 12.17 -5.26
C VAL A 56 -14.37 12.68 -5.93
N GLU A 57 -15.52 12.59 -5.26
CA GLU A 57 -16.80 13.11 -5.77
C GLU A 57 -16.79 14.64 -5.96
N SER A 58 -16.15 15.36 -5.04
CA SER A 58 -15.94 16.81 -5.15
C SER A 58 -15.06 17.16 -6.35
N TRP A 59 -13.93 16.45 -6.52
CA TRP A 59 -13.07 16.60 -7.70
C TRP A 59 -13.87 16.33 -8.99
N GLN A 60 -14.67 15.27 -9.04
CA GLN A 60 -15.53 14.93 -10.19
C GLN A 60 -16.58 15.99 -10.52
N LYS A 61 -17.03 16.80 -9.56
CA LYS A 61 -17.98 17.90 -9.78
C LYS A 61 -17.28 19.23 -10.07
N SER A 62 -15.98 19.33 -9.79
CA SER A 62 -15.19 20.54 -9.98
C SER A 62 -14.70 20.75 -11.42
N SER A 63 -14.22 21.96 -11.71
CA SER A 63 -13.52 22.27 -12.96
C SER A 63 -12.21 21.50 -13.12
N HIS A 64 -11.56 21.08 -12.02
CA HIS A 64 -10.27 20.40 -12.05
C HIS A 64 -10.32 19.07 -12.79
N ARG A 65 -11.43 18.34 -12.78
CA ARG A 65 -11.53 17.03 -13.45
C ARG A 65 -11.19 17.06 -14.94
N LYS A 66 -11.28 18.24 -15.57
CA LYS A 66 -10.99 18.43 -17.01
C LYS A 66 -9.53 18.78 -17.29
N ALA A 67 -8.76 19.15 -16.26
CA ALA A 67 -7.43 19.73 -16.40
C ALA A 67 -6.35 19.00 -15.58
N ALA A 68 -6.73 18.33 -14.48
CA ALA A 68 -5.79 17.72 -13.55
C ALA A 68 -6.39 16.49 -12.86
N VAL A 69 -5.54 15.52 -12.54
CA VAL A 69 -5.82 14.42 -11.62
C VAL A 69 -5.27 14.73 -10.22
N CYS A 70 -5.65 13.93 -9.23
CA CYS A 70 -5.32 14.19 -7.81
C CYS A 70 -3.82 14.42 -7.59
N ASN A 71 -2.98 13.57 -8.17
CA ASN A 71 -1.53 13.62 -7.96
C ASN A 71 -0.85 14.82 -8.63
N ASP A 72 -1.48 15.47 -9.62
CA ASP A 72 -0.91 16.66 -10.28
C ASP A 72 -0.78 17.85 -9.30
N CYS A 73 -1.58 17.85 -8.23
CA CYS A 73 -1.50 18.84 -7.16
C CYS A 73 -0.98 18.25 -5.84
N HIS A 74 -1.28 16.99 -5.54
CA HIS A 74 -0.96 16.36 -4.26
C HIS A 74 0.39 15.64 -4.21
N THR A 75 1.09 15.54 -5.34
CA THR A 75 2.45 14.99 -5.37
C THR A 75 3.38 15.90 -6.18
N PRO A 76 4.65 16.05 -5.77
CA PRO A 76 5.61 16.82 -6.54
C PRO A 76 5.92 16.13 -7.89
N PRO A 77 6.25 16.90 -8.94
CA PRO A 77 6.65 16.33 -10.22
C PRO A 77 7.98 15.59 -10.13
N GLY A 78 8.16 14.57 -10.98
CA GLY A 78 9.35 13.73 -11.05
C GLY A 78 9.20 12.41 -10.30
N MET A 79 9.85 11.36 -10.81
CA MET A 79 9.65 9.97 -10.34
C MET A 79 9.96 9.80 -8.84
N ILE A 80 11.18 10.12 -8.43
CA ILE A 80 11.62 9.95 -7.03
C ILE A 80 10.76 10.75 -6.05
N PRO A 81 10.59 12.08 -6.19
CA PRO A 81 9.84 12.85 -5.20
C PRO A 81 8.35 12.45 -5.18
N LYS A 82 7.76 12.09 -6.33
CA LYS A 82 6.38 11.60 -6.39
C LYS A 82 6.20 10.32 -5.58
N TYR A 83 7.01 9.30 -5.84
CA TYR A 83 6.83 7.99 -5.20
C TYR A 83 7.26 7.99 -3.74
N SER A 84 8.23 8.81 -3.34
CA SER A 84 8.56 8.99 -1.92
C SER A 84 7.40 9.66 -1.16
N THR A 85 6.81 10.72 -1.71
CA THR A 85 5.60 11.34 -1.14
C THR A 85 4.43 10.36 -1.09
N LYS A 86 4.17 9.59 -2.15
CA LYS A 86 3.11 8.57 -2.15
C LYS A 86 3.33 7.49 -1.09
N ALA A 87 4.56 7.03 -0.92
CA ALA A 87 4.90 6.04 0.11
C ALA A 87 4.68 6.59 1.53
N LEU A 88 5.17 7.81 1.80
CA LEU A 88 4.99 8.46 3.10
C LEU A 88 3.51 8.72 3.40
N ASN A 89 2.79 9.33 2.45
CA ASN A 89 1.36 9.60 2.62
C ASN A 89 0.57 8.30 2.80
N GLY A 90 0.91 7.23 2.08
CA GLY A 90 0.29 5.92 2.25
C GLY A 90 0.43 5.39 3.68
N VAL A 91 1.63 5.49 4.28
CA VAL A 91 1.88 5.07 5.67
C VAL A 91 1.14 5.97 6.66
N PHE A 92 1.26 7.29 6.54
CA PHE A 92 0.66 8.22 7.50
C PHE A 92 -0.87 8.23 7.42
N HIS A 93 -1.47 8.15 6.23
CA HIS A 93 -2.92 8.01 6.09
C HIS A 93 -3.40 6.70 6.71
N SER A 94 -2.73 5.59 6.42
CA SER A 94 -3.12 4.29 7.00
C SER A 94 -3.01 4.31 8.52
N TRP A 95 -1.95 4.92 9.07
CA TRP A 95 -1.78 5.08 10.51
C TRP A 95 -2.91 5.92 11.11
N ALA A 96 -3.10 7.16 10.63
CA ALA A 96 -4.12 8.07 11.14
C ALA A 96 -5.53 7.46 11.09
N PHE A 97 -5.89 6.81 9.99
CA PHE A 97 -7.22 6.22 9.82
C PHE A 97 -7.44 4.93 10.61
N THR A 98 -6.36 4.22 10.99
CA THR A 98 -6.45 2.99 11.79
C THR A 98 -6.39 3.28 13.29
N THR A 99 -5.59 4.26 13.70
CA THR A 99 -5.34 4.57 15.12
C THR A 99 -6.18 5.73 15.65
N ALA A 100 -6.95 6.41 14.79
CA ALA A 100 -7.77 7.57 15.13
C ALA A 100 -6.98 8.73 15.77
N HIS A 101 -5.74 8.96 15.29
CA HIS A 101 -4.86 10.06 15.67
C HIS A 101 -4.66 11.03 14.50
#